data_AF-A0A967N3M8-F1
#
_entry.id   AF-A0A967N3M8-F1
#
_cell.length_a   1.000
_cell.length_b   1.000
_cell.length_c   1.000
_cell.angle_alpha   90.00
_cell.angle_beta   90.00
_cell.angle_gamma   90.00
#
_symmetry.space_group_name_H-M   'P 1'
#
loop_
_entity.id
_entity.type
_entity.pdbx_description
1 polymer ?
#
loop_
_entity_poly.entity_id
_entity_poly.type
_entity_poly.pdbx_seq_one_letter_code
_entity_poly.pdbx_strand_id
1 'polypeptide(L)'
;LAEAGRNPTGFVGGRVKGWGGNLRFGSDDLFVVEADEYDRSFHALQPDVAVVTNLEADHLDVYGDLAGVRSAYRTFVRSVPERG
;
A
#
# COMPACT_ATOMS: atom_id res chain seq x y z
N LEU A 1 15.11 6.19 2.69
CA LEU A 1 15.49 5.64 1.37
C LEU A 1 16.25 6.66 0.52
N ALA A 2 15.63 7.80 0.17
CA ALA A 2 16.31 8.86 -0.58
C ALA A 2 17.60 9.36 0.10
N GLU A 3 17.52 9.66 1.40
CA GLU A 3 18.68 10.06 2.21
C GLU A 3 19.77 8.98 2.32
N ALA A 4 19.40 7.71 2.12
CA ALA A 4 20.34 6.58 2.07
C ALA A 4 20.91 6.35 0.66
N GLY A 5 20.76 7.31 -0.26
CA GLY A 5 21.29 7.23 -1.62
C GLY A 5 20.48 6.34 -2.58
N ARG A 6 19.25 5.94 -2.22
CA ARG A 6 18.34 5.21 -3.13
C ARG A 6 17.45 6.19 -3.90
N ASN A 7 16.91 5.76 -5.03
CA ASN A 7 16.01 6.58 -5.84
C ASN A 7 14.64 5.92 -6.09
N PRO A 8 13.80 5.69 -5.06
CA PRO A 8 12.52 4.99 -5.27
C PRO A 8 11.54 5.80 -6.12
N THR A 9 10.66 5.14 -6.86
CA THR A 9 9.42 5.75 -7.35
C THR A 9 8.35 5.67 -6.25
N GLY A 10 7.74 6.79 -5.91
CA GLY A 10 6.74 6.91 -4.86
C GLY A 10 5.36 7.25 -5.42
N PHE A 11 4.30 6.58 -4.97
CA PHE A 11 2.92 6.89 -5.34
C PHE A 11 2.03 6.90 -4.09
N VAL A 12 1.25 7.95 -3.91
CA VAL A 12 0.26 8.06 -2.83
C VAL A 12 -1.08 8.52 -3.39
N GLY A 13 -2.19 8.24 -2.72
CA GLY A 13 -3.52 8.70 -3.14
C GLY A 13 -3.70 10.22 -2.99
N GLY A 14 -2.88 10.86 -2.14
CA GLY A 14 -2.92 12.30 -1.85
C GLY A 14 -1.85 13.15 -2.55
N ARG A 15 -1.85 14.47 -2.30
CA ARG A 15 -0.79 15.37 -2.76
C ARG A 15 0.33 15.47 -1.73
N VAL A 16 1.56 15.22 -2.15
CA VAL A 16 2.76 15.44 -1.34
C VAL A 16 3.41 16.76 -1.73
N LYS A 17 3.49 17.70 -0.79
CA LYS A 17 4.04 19.05 -1.03
C LYS A 17 5.44 19.01 -1.66
N GLY A 18 6.31 18.10 -1.19
CA GLY A 18 7.67 17.93 -1.70
C GLY A 18 7.76 17.30 -3.10
N TRP A 19 6.68 16.70 -3.61
CA TRP A 19 6.65 16.04 -4.93
C TRP A 19 5.96 16.90 -5.99
N GLY A 20 5.23 17.95 -5.59
CA GLY A 20 4.40 18.74 -6.50
C GLY A 20 3.12 18.04 -6.97
N GLY A 21 2.86 16.82 -6.49
CA GLY A 21 1.74 15.97 -6.90
C GLY A 21 1.66 14.71 -6.04
N ASN A 22 1.08 13.65 -6.60
CA ASN A 22 0.90 12.35 -5.95
C ASN A 22 1.96 11.31 -6.37
N LEU A 23 2.75 11.62 -7.39
CA LEU A 23 3.83 10.79 -7.91
C LEU A 23 5.17 11.49 -7.68
N ARG A 24 6.12 10.76 -7.09
CA ARG A 24 7.55 11.06 -7.19
C ARG A 24 8.17 10.03 -8.11
N PHE A 25 8.51 10.44 -9.33
CA PHE A 25 9.24 9.57 -10.24
C PHE A 25 10.72 9.48 -9.81
N GLY A 26 11.20 8.24 -9.64
CA GLY A 26 12.58 7.91 -9.29
C GLY A 26 13.18 6.96 -10.34
N SER A 27 13.67 5.79 -9.90
CA SER A 27 13.98 4.64 -10.75
C SER A 27 12.82 3.64 -10.76
N ASP A 28 12.91 2.67 -11.65
CA ASP A 28 12.03 1.51 -11.81
C ASP A 28 12.42 0.31 -10.94
N ASP A 29 13.54 0.39 -10.21
CA ASP A 29 14.01 -0.70 -9.34
C ASP A 29 13.25 -0.83 -8.01
N LEU A 30 12.65 0.27 -7.52
CA LEU A 30 12.05 0.32 -6.19
C LEU A 30 10.82 1.20 -6.18
N PHE A 31 9.68 0.59 -5.89
CA PHE A 31 8.40 1.28 -5.73
C PHE A 31 8.00 1.32 -4.26
N VAL A 32 7.52 2.49 -3.81
CA VAL A 32 6.88 2.65 -2.51
C VAL A 32 5.52 3.27 -2.75
N VAL A 33 4.47 2.48 -2.53
CA VAL A 33 3.10 2.87 -2.84
C VAL A 33 2.22 2.81 -1.61
N GLU A 34 1.29 3.75 -1.52
CA GLU A 34 0.13 3.62 -0.63
C GLU A 34 -0.78 2.50 -1.16
N ALA A 35 -1.20 1.62 -0.27
CA ALA A 35 -2.13 0.53 -0.56
C ALA A 35 -3.43 0.78 0.21
N ASP A 36 -4.46 1.18 -0.50
CA ASP A 36 -5.79 1.47 0.05
C ASP A 36 -6.66 0.21 0.00
N GLU A 37 -7.32 -0.12 1.10
CA GLU A 37 -8.24 -1.24 1.18
C GLU A 37 -9.57 -0.97 0.50
N TYR A 38 -9.93 0.28 0.19
CA TYR A 38 -11.20 0.59 -0.45
C TYR A 38 -11.37 -0.17 -1.78
N ASP A 39 -12.58 -0.70 -1.98
CA ASP A 39 -12.96 -1.57 -3.11
C ASP A 39 -12.01 -2.76 -3.37
N ARG A 40 -11.31 -3.22 -2.32
CA ARG A 40 -10.33 -4.32 -2.39
C ARG A 40 -9.16 -4.04 -3.33
N SER A 41 -8.89 -2.77 -3.64
CA SER A 41 -7.92 -2.38 -4.66
C SER A 41 -6.50 -2.88 -4.37
N PHE A 42 -6.10 -2.91 -3.09
CA PHE A 42 -4.82 -3.48 -2.67
C PHE A 42 -4.60 -4.97 -3.01
N HIS A 43 -5.64 -5.75 -3.36
CA HIS A 43 -5.50 -7.15 -3.78
C HIS A 43 -4.89 -7.27 -5.18
N ALA A 44 -4.88 -6.19 -5.95
CA ALA A 44 -4.19 -6.14 -7.23
C ALA A 44 -2.66 -5.97 -7.08
N LEU A 45 -2.16 -5.70 -5.87
CA LEU A 45 -0.75 -5.52 -5.60
C LEU A 45 -0.05 -6.86 -5.31
N GLN A 46 1.21 -6.95 -5.72
CA GLN A 46 2.13 -8.06 -5.42
C GLN A 46 3.40 -7.49 -4.77
N PRO A 47 3.32 -7.00 -3.52
CA PRO A 47 4.46 -6.34 -2.88
C PRO A 47 5.52 -7.35 -2.42
N ASP A 48 6.79 -6.99 -2.55
CA ASP A 48 7.90 -7.72 -1.90
C ASP A 48 7.89 -7.52 -0.38
N VAL A 49 7.40 -6.37 0.10
CA VAL A 49 7.25 -6.04 1.53
C VAL A 49 5.94 -5.27 1.71
N ALA A 50 5.13 -5.66 2.69
CA ALA A 50 3.91 -4.96 3.07
C ALA A 50 4.00 -4.43 4.50
N VAL A 51 3.53 -3.20 4.72
CA VAL A 51 3.42 -2.60 6.05
C VAL A 51 1.96 -2.28 6.32
N VAL A 52 1.41 -2.87 7.39
CA VAL A 52 0.08 -2.54 7.90
C VAL A 52 0.26 -1.67 9.13
N THR A 53 -0.20 -0.42 9.05
CA THR A 53 -0.06 0.56 10.14
C THR A 53 -1.12 0.36 11.21
N ASN A 54 -2.38 0.24 10.80
CA ASN A 54 -3.55 -0.03 11.63
C ASN A 54 -4.60 -0.79 10.81
N LEU A 55 -5.71 -1.13 11.45
CA LEU A 55 -6.89 -1.72 10.80
C LEU A 55 -8.12 -1.12 11.46
N GLU A 56 -8.98 -0.46 10.68
CA GLU A 56 -10.16 0.26 11.14
C GLU A 56 -11.42 -0.24 10.41
N ALA A 57 -12.59 0.18 10.89
CA ALA A 57 -13.90 -0.30 10.42
C ALA A 57 -14.56 0.74 9.49
N ASP A 58 -13.80 1.25 8.53
CA ASP A 58 -14.18 2.43 7.74
C ASP A 58 -15.03 2.05 6.52
N HIS A 59 -14.70 0.95 5.86
CA HIS A 59 -15.32 0.51 4.61
C HIS A 59 -16.25 -0.70 4.81
N LEU A 60 -17.10 -0.66 5.84
CA LEU A 60 -18.03 -1.77 6.13
C LEU A 60 -19.11 -1.95 5.06
N ASP A 61 -19.36 -0.94 4.24
CA ASP A 61 -20.16 -1.05 3.02
C ASP A 61 -19.54 -2.00 1.99
N VAL A 62 -18.21 -2.13 1.97
CA VAL A 62 -17.45 -3.05 1.10
C VAL A 62 -17.21 -4.41 1.78
N TYR A 63 -16.98 -4.41 3.09
CA TYR A 63 -16.49 -5.56 3.84
C TYR A 63 -17.51 -6.24 4.76
N GLY A 64 -18.67 -5.62 4.96
CA GLY A 64 -19.74 -6.10 5.84
C GLY A 64 -19.47 -5.83 7.32
N ASP A 65 -18.41 -6.41 7.86
CA ASP A 65 -18.01 -6.26 9.26
C ASP A 65 -16.47 -6.25 9.44
N LEU A 66 -16.02 -6.07 10.68
CA LEU A 66 -14.60 -6.08 11.01
C LEU A 66 -13.91 -7.42 10.69
N ALA A 67 -14.65 -8.53 10.72
CA ALA A 67 -14.10 -9.83 10.33
C ALA A 67 -13.83 -9.89 8.82
N GLY A 68 -14.70 -9.29 8.01
CA GLY A 68 -14.51 -9.07 6.58
C GLY A 68 -13.27 -8.23 6.28
N VAL A 69 -13.11 -7.09 6.97
CA VAL A 69 -11.91 -6.23 6.86
C VAL A 69 -10.66 -7.05 7.19
N ARG A 70 -10.65 -7.75 8.34
CA ARG A 70 -9.52 -8.59 8.76
C ARG A 70 -9.19 -9.69 7.75
N SER A 71 -10.20 -10.28 7.12
CA SER A 71 -10.00 -11.28 6.07
C SER A 71 -9.33 -10.67 4.84
N ALA A 72 -9.72 -9.46 4.43
CA ALA A 72 -9.09 -8.75 3.32
C ALA A 72 -7.60 -8.49 3.61
N TYR A 73 -7.26 -7.88 4.74
CA TYR A 73 -5.85 -7.67 5.11
C TYR A 73 -5.06 -8.97 5.18
N ARG A 74 -5.66 -10.07 5.67
CA ARG A 74 -5.00 -11.39 5.65
C ARG A 74 -4.71 -11.86 4.23
N THR A 75 -5.62 -11.65 3.28
CA THR A 75 -5.38 -11.97 1.86
C THR A 75 -4.25 -11.12 1.29
N PHE A 76 -4.23 -9.82 1.58
CA PHE A 76 -3.17 -8.91 1.14
C PHE A 76 -1.80 -9.32 1.70
N VAL A 77 -1.67 -9.54 3.01
CA VAL A 77 -0.38 -9.97 3.61
C VAL A 77 0.09 -11.32 3.08
N ARG A 78 -0.83 -12.22 2.70
CA ARG A 78 -0.49 -13.51 2.09
C ARG A 78 0.02 -13.42 0.65
N SER A 79 -0.15 -12.28 -0.03
CA SER A 79 0.45 -12.08 -1.35
C SER A 79 1.94 -11.76 -1.30
N VAL A 80 2.47 -11.40 -0.11
CA VAL A 80 3.90 -11.18 0.11
C VAL A 80 4.65 -12.52 0.02
N PRO A 81 5.75 -12.61 -0.75
CA PRO A 81 6.58 -13.81 -0.81
C PRO A 81 7.16 -14.20 0.57
N GLU A 82 7.52 -15.47 0.77
CA GLU A 82 8.09 -15.95 2.06
C GLU A 82 9.36 -15.22 2.53
N ARG A 83 10.06 -14.56 1.61
CA ARG A 83 11.29 -13.80 1.89
C ARG A 83 11.03 -12.33 2.25
N GLY A 84 9.76 -11.92 2.28
CA GLY A 84 9.29 -10.56 2.59
C GLY A 84 8.65 -10.43 3.95
#